data_AF-E5Y9X7-F1
#
_entry.id   AF-E5Y9X7-F1
#
_cell.length_a   1.000
_cell.length_b   1.000
_cell.length_c   1.000
_cell.angle_alpha   90.00
_cell.angle_beta   90.00
_cell.angle_gamma   90.00
#
_symmetry.space_group_name_H-M   'P 1'
#
loop_
_entity.id
_entity.type
_entity.pdbx_description
1 polymer ?
#
loop_
_entity_poly.entity_id
_entity_poly.type
_entity_poly.pdbx_seq_one_letter_code
_entity_poly.pdbx_strand_id
1 'polypeptide(L)'
;MGSLFRLTGDTVTPSAGTRVLKASEAAVLLEANAVLDAARERVADMERKAGEAYERRREEGYRDGVEEGRLEHAEKVMETVLSSVEYIEGIEATLVNVVAVAVRKVIGEIDENERIVRIVRNALVTVRNQQHVTIRVAPADEKAVREGLASMLASVPGGASFLDVVPDARLERGACLLESELGVVDASLETQLKALENALRSKIAS
;
A
#
# COMPACT_ATOMS: atom_id res chain seq x y z
N MET A 1 1.80 47.65 62.95
CA MET A 1 0.60 48.42 62.59
C MET A 1 0.38 49.47 63.66
N GLY A 2 0.41 50.76 63.30
CA GLY A 2 0.06 51.83 64.24
C GLY A 2 -1.46 51.91 64.36
N SER A 3 -1.98 51.78 65.57
CA SER A 3 -3.41 51.95 65.86
C SER A 3 -3.76 53.44 65.85
N LEU A 4 -4.84 53.80 65.13
CA LEU A 4 -5.40 55.15 65.12
C LEU A 4 -6.33 55.30 66.32
N PHE A 5 -6.07 56.31 67.15
CA PHE A 5 -6.91 56.65 68.30
C PHE A 5 -7.59 57.99 68.07
N ARG A 6 -8.90 58.03 68.31
CA ARG A 6 -9.68 59.27 68.25
C ARG A 6 -9.59 59.97 69.60
N LEU A 7 -9.09 61.21 69.61
CA LEU A 7 -9.12 62.07 70.78
C LEU A 7 -10.52 62.69 70.89
N THR A 8 -11.29 62.32 71.92
CA THR A 8 -12.71 62.70 72.08
C THR A 8 -12.97 63.72 73.19
N GLY A 9 -11.95 64.34 73.78
CA GLY A 9 -12.12 65.37 74.82
C GLY A 9 -10.95 66.36 74.94
N ASP A 10 -11.19 67.48 75.63
CA ASP A 10 -10.28 68.62 75.79
C ASP A 10 -9.05 68.34 76.70
N THR A 11 -8.99 67.17 77.33
CA THR A 11 -7.99 66.81 78.35
C THR A 11 -6.90 65.85 77.88
N VAL A 12 -6.89 65.40 76.62
CA VAL A 12 -5.83 64.50 76.13
C VAL A 12 -4.62 65.31 75.66
N THR A 13 -3.59 65.37 76.49
CA THR A 13 -2.29 65.97 76.17
C THR A 13 -1.29 64.87 75.78
N PRO A 14 -1.03 64.64 74.48
CA PRO A 14 -0.02 63.68 74.07
C PRO A 14 1.37 64.14 74.55
N SER A 15 2.27 63.19 74.80
CA SER A 15 3.62 63.51 75.26
C SER A 15 4.37 64.41 74.27
N ALA A 16 5.22 65.30 74.80
CA ALA A 16 5.99 66.24 73.98
C ALA A 16 6.77 65.50 72.87
N GLY A 17 6.63 65.96 71.63
CA GLY A 17 7.22 65.31 70.45
C GLY A 17 6.29 64.33 69.70
N THR A 18 5.11 64.02 70.25
CA THR A 18 4.10 63.20 69.56
C THR A 18 3.50 63.96 68.38
N ARG A 19 3.56 63.36 67.19
CA ARG A 19 2.93 63.92 65.98
C ARG A 19 1.44 63.56 65.98
N VAL A 20 0.57 64.56 65.94
CA VAL A 20 -0.88 64.40 65.88
C VAL A 20 -1.37 64.78 64.49
N LEU A 21 -2.15 63.91 63.85
CA LEU A 21 -2.80 64.18 62.57
C LEU A 21 -4.22 64.71 62.81
N LYS A 22 -4.67 65.64 61.98
CA LYS A 22 -6.07 66.10 62.01
C LYS A 22 -6.98 64.95 61.58
N ALA A 23 -8.19 64.90 62.15
CA ALA A 23 -9.16 63.86 61.82
C ALA A 23 -9.47 63.77 60.31
N SER A 24 -9.53 64.90 59.62
CA SER A 24 -9.73 64.96 58.16
C SER A 24 -8.58 64.34 57.36
N GLU A 25 -7.33 64.52 57.81
CA GLU A 25 -6.15 63.96 57.16
C GLU A 25 -6.04 62.44 57.42
N ALA A 26 -6.39 62.01 58.64
CA ALA A 26 -6.47 60.59 58.99
C ALA A 26 -7.57 59.85 58.20
N ALA A 27 -8.71 60.49 57.95
CA ALA A 27 -9.79 59.93 57.13
C ALA A 27 -9.34 59.69 55.68
N VAL A 28 -8.67 60.66 55.06
CA VAL A 28 -8.13 60.54 53.69
C VAL A 28 -7.11 59.39 53.61
N LEU A 29 -6.24 59.23 54.61
CA LEU A 29 -5.29 58.12 54.65
C LEU A 29 -5.96 56.75 54.80
N LEU A 30 -7.04 56.65 55.58
CA LEU A 30 -7.81 55.41 55.72
C LEU A 30 -8.51 55.03 54.42
N GLU A 31 -9.13 56.00 53.74
CA GLU A 31 -9.76 55.79 52.43
C GLU A 31 -8.72 55.36 51.39
N ALA A 32 -7.56 56.03 51.34
CA ALA A 32 -6.48 55.67 50.44
C ALA A 32 -5.97 54.23 50.69
N ASN A 33 -5.82 53.82 51.95
CA ASN A 33 -5.43 52.44 52.29
C ASN A 33 -6.50 51.43 51.90
N ALA A 34 -7.79 51.73 52.11
CA ALA A 34 -8.89 50.86 51.70
C ALA A 34 -8.92 50.67 50.18
N VAL A 35 -8.65 51.73 49.40
CA VAL A 35 -8.53 51.65 47.94
C VAL A 35 -7.33 50.79 47.53
N LEU A 36 -6.18 50.96 48.19
CA LEU A 36 -4.98 50.17 47.91
C LEU A 36 -5.18 48.69 48.23
N ASP A 37 -5.83 48.37 49.34
CA ASP A 37 -6.11 46.98 49.73
C ASP A 37 -7.11 46.33 48.76
N ALA A 38 -8.18 47.05 48.38
CA ALA A 38 -9.11 46.58 47.36
C ALA A 38 -8.44 46.39 45.99
N ALA A 39 -7.50 47.27 45.62
CA ALA A 39 -6.73 47.12 44.38
C ALA A 39 -5.82 45.89 44.43
N ARG A 40 -5.14 45.64 45.55
CA ARG A 40 -4.30 44.45 45.75
C ARG A 40 -5.11 43.16 45.68
N GLU A 41 -6.28 43.13 46.32
CA GLU A 41 -7.17 41.97 46.27
C GLU A 41 -7.65 41.69 44.84
N ARG A 42 -8.01 42.73 44.08
CA ARG A 42 -8.38 42.57 42.67
C ARG A 42 -7.23 42.05 41.81
N VAL A 43 -6.01 42.52 42.04
CA VAL A 43 -4.82 42.02 41.32
C VAL A 43 -4.61 40.53 41.62
N ALA A 44 -4.65 40.14 42.89
CA ALA A 44 -4.51 38.74 43.29
C ALA A 44 -5.60 37.84 42.67
N ASP A 45 -6.86 38.32 42.64
CA ASP A 45 -7.96 37.59 42.02
C ASP A 45 -7.80 37.46 40.49
N MET A 46 -7.34 38.53 39.83
CA MET A 46 -7.05 38.51 38.39
C MET A 46 -5.91 37.53 38.05
N GLU A 47 -4.83 37.53 38.83
CA GLU A 47 -3.70 36.61 38.62
C GLU A 47 -4.14 35.16 38.80
N ARG A 48 -4.94 34.88 39.82
CA ARG A 48 -5.51 33.54 40.06
C ARG A 48 -6.38 33.08 38.89
N LYS A 49 -7.34 33.92 38.46
CA LYS A 49 -8.22 33.63 37.33
C LYS A 49 -7.45 33.44 36.02
N ALA A 50 -6.42 34.25 35.79
CA ALA A 50 -5.56 34.12 34.63
C ALA A 50 -4.79 32.79 34.64
N GLY A 51 -4.27 32.36 35.79
CA GLY A 51 -3.63 31.06 35.95
C GLY A 51 -4.58 29.89 35.69
N GLU A 52 -5.77 29.93 36.28
CA GLU A 52 -6.82 28.91 36.07
C GLU A 52 -7.26 28.82 34.60
N ALA A 53 -7.41 29.97 33.93
CA ALA A 53 -7.76 30.02 32.50
C ALA A 53 -6.63 29.53 31.60
N TYR A 54 -5.37 29.79 31.97
CA TYR A 54 -4.20 29.32 31.24
C TYR A 54 -4.10 27.79 31.29
N GLU A 55 -4.16 27.18 32.48
CA GLU A 55 -4.05 25.72 32.60
C GLU A 55 -5.20 25.01 31.88
N ARG A 56 -6.43 25.53 31.97
CA ARG A 56 -7.57 24.97 31.24
C ARG A 56 -7.35 24.98 29.72
N ARG A 57 -6.96 26.12 29.16
CA ARG A 57 -6.69 26.22 27.71
C ARG A 57 -5.51 25.36 27.27
N ARG A 58 -4.51 25.19 28.13
CA ARG A 58 -3.37 24.32 27.88
C ARG A 58 -3.81 22.85 27.83
N GLU A 59 -4.66 22.41 28.75
CA GLU A 59 -5.21 21.05 28.75
C GLU A 59 -6.11 20.78 27.54
N GLU A 60 -6.98 21.73 27.20
CA GLU A 60 -7.84 21.66 26.00
C GLU A 60 -6.99 21.58 24.73
N GLY A 61 -6.05 22.51 24.54
CA GLY A 61 -5.17 22.52 23.37
C GLY A 61 -4.27 21.29 23.27
N TYR A 62 -3.85 20.71 24.41
CA TYR A 62 -3.11 19.46 24.40
C TYR A 62 -3.99 18.28 23.94
N ARG A 63 -5.24 18.22 24.40
CA ARG A 63 -6.18 17.17 23.96
C ARG A 63 -6.49 17.29 22.47
N ASP A 64 -6.81 18.49 22.01
CA ASP A 64 -7.13 18.75 20.61
C ASP A 64 -5.93 18.42 19.72
N GLY A 65 -4.71 18.85 20.10
CA GLY A 65 -3.50 18.55 19.36
C GLY A 65 -3.12 17.06 19.33
N VAL A 66 -3.44 16.30 20.39
CA VAL A 66 -3.26 14.84 20.39
C VAL A 66 -4.24 14.16 19.44
N GLU A 67 -5.50 14.62 19.40
CA GLU A 67 -6.50 14.08 18.49
C GLU A 67 -6.16 14.40 17.03
N GLU A 68 -5.82 15.64 16.72
CA GLU A 68 -5.38 16.09 15.40
C GLU A 68 -4.13 15.34 14.95
N GLY A 69 -3.10 15.24 15.80
CA GLY A 69 -1.88 14.50 15.50
C GLY A 69 -2.13 13.00 15.27
N ARG A 70 -3.11 12.41 15.96
CA ARG A 70 -3.52 11.01 15.73
C ARG A 70 -4.20 10.84 14.37
N LEU A 71 -5.04 11.80 13.96
CA LEU A 71 -5.69 11.78 12.65
C LEU A 71 -4.67 11.95 11.52
N GLU A 72 -3.78 12.94 11.62
CA GLU A 72 -2.69 13.13 10.63
C GLU A 72 -1.79 11.89 10.53
N HIS A 73 -1.48 11.27 11.67
CA HIS A 73 -0.67 10.05 11.67
C HIS A 73 -1.39 8.90 10.97
N ALA A 74 -2.69 8.72 11.23
CA ALA A 74 -3.50 7.71 10.57
C ALA A 74 -3.57 7.95 9.04
N GLU A 75 -3.68 9.20 8.60
CA GLU A 75 -3.67 9.57 7.19
C GLU A 75 -2.32 9.21 6.52
N LYS A 76 -1.19 9.61 7.12
CA LYS A 76 0.16 9.29 6.62
C LYS A 76 0.42 7.78 6.56
N VAL A 77 -0.05 7.04 7.57
CA VAL A 77 0.05 5.58 7.57
C VAL A 77 -0.77 4.99 6.43
N MET A 78 -2.00 5.47 6.21
CA MET A 78 -2.85 5.01 5.10
C MET A 78 -2.21 5.29 3.74
N GLU A 79 -1.68 6.50 3.54
CA GLU A 79 -0.97 6.89 2.32
C GLU A 79 0.22 5.97 2.03
N THR A 80 1.02 5.68 3.07
CA THR A 80 2.18 4.78 2.96
C THR A 80 1.77 3.36 2.58
N VAL A 81 0.67 2.85 3.18
CA VAL A 81 0.14 1.52 2.86
C VAL A 81 -0.33 1.49 1.40
N LEU A 82 -1.10 2.47 0.95
CA LEU A 82 -1.60 2.54 -0.42
C LEU A 82 -0.47 2.59 -1.44
N SER A 83 0.54 3.45 -1.22
CA SER A 83 1.72 3.53 -2.09
C SER A 83 2.50 2.21 -2.14
N SER A 84 2.55 1.47 -1.03
CA SER A 84 3.20 0.16 -0.98
C SER A 84 2.45 -0.89 -1.80
N VAL A 85 1.11 -0.88 -1.76
CA VAL A 85 0.28 -1.79 -2.57
C VAL A 85 0.47 -1.52 -4.06
N GLU A 86 0.37 -0.25 -4.48
CA GLU A 86 0.57 0.14 -5.88
C GLU A 86 1.96 -0.26 -6.41
N TYR A 87 2.99 -0.11 -5.57
CA TYR A 87 4.35 -0.50 -5.91
C TYR A 87 4.50 -2.02 -6.11
N ILE A 88 3.86 -2.82 -5.26
CA ILE A 88 3.88 -4.29 -5.38
C ILE A 88 3.16 -4.74 -6.65
N GLU A 89 1.95 -4.23 -6.91
CA GLU A 89 1.18 -4.57 -8.12
C GLU A 89 1.95 -4.20 -9.41
N GLY A 90 2.66 -3.07 -9.40
CA GLY A 90 3.51 -2.66 -10.52
C GLY A 90 4.69 -3.61 -10.78
N ILE A 91 5.32 -4.13 -9.72
CA ILE A 91 6.42 -5.11 -9.83
C ILE A 91 5.90 -6.43 -10.39
N GLU A 92 4.75 -6.89 -9.93
CA GLU A 92 4.14 -8.14 -10.35
C GLU A 92 3.86 -8.18 -11.85
N ALA A 93 3.25 -7.11 -12.38
CA ALA A 93 3.03 -6.96 -13.82
C ALA A 93 4.35 -6.92 -14.61
N THR A 94 5.36 -6.22 -14.07
CA THR A 94 6.69 -6.13 -14.68
C THR A 94 7.37 -7.51 -14.74
N LEU A 95 7.27 -8.29 -13.65
CA LEU A 95 7.87 -9.61 -13.54
C LEU A 95 7.29 -10.58 -14.57
N VAL A 96 5.96 -10.62 -14.72
CA VAL A 96 5.30 -11.45 -15.75
C VAL A 96 5.82 -11.11 -17.13
N ASN A 97 5.90 -9.81 -17.46
CA ASN A 97 6.40 -9.35 -18.76
C ASN A 97 7.86 -9.74 -18.98
N VAL A 98 8.74 -9.55 -17.98
CA VAL A 98 10.16 -9.92 -18.09
C VAL A 98 10.33 -11.42 -18.30
N VAL A 99 9.62 -12.25 -17.54
CA VAL A 99 9.67 -13.71 -17.69
C VAL A 99 9.15 -14.13 -19.06
N ALA A 100 8.02 -13.56 -19.52
CA ALA A 100 7.48 -13.85 -20.84
C ALA A 100 8.46 -13.51 -21.96
N VAL A 101 9.12 -12.34 -21.89
CA VAL A 101 10.13 -11.92 -22.87
C VAL A 101 11.35 -12.83 -22.83
N ALA A 102 11.84 -13.18 -21.64
CA ALA A 102 12.98 -14.08 -21.48
C ALA A 102 12.70 -15.48 -22.07
N VAL A 103 11.52 -16.05 -21.78
CA VAL A 103 11.09 -17.34 -22.32
C VAL A 103 10.98 -17.27 -23.85
N ARG A 104 10.36 -16.24 -24.41
CA ARG A 104 10.30 -16.03 -25.87
C ARG A 104 11.69 -15.94 -26.50
N LYS A 105 12.64 -15.25 -25.85
CA LYS A 105 14.02 -15.13 -26.33
C LYS A 105 14.73 -16.48 -26.35
N VAL A 106 14.66 -17.24 -25.26
CA VAL A 106 15.25 -18.60 -25.17
C VAL A 106 14.67 -19.52 -26.23
N ILE A 107 13.36 -19.46 -26.46
CA ILE A 107 12.72 -20.28 -27.51
C ILE A 107 13.13 -19.80 -28.90
N GLY A 108 13.26 -18.49 -29.10
CA GLY A 108 13.71 -17.85 -30.34
C GLY A 108 15.09 -18.34 -30.82
N GLU A 109 15.97 -18.74 -29.90
CA GLU A 109 17.32 -19.26 -30.19
C GLU A 109 17.32 -20.72 -30.71
N ILE A 110 16.19 -21.44 -30.60
CA ILE A 110 16.06 -22.83 -31.07
C ILE A 110 15.70 -22.83 -32.56
N ASP A 111 16.31 -23.70 -33.36
CA ASP A 111 15.95 -23.91 -34.76
C ASP A 111 14.44 -24.19 -34.93
N GLU A 112 13.82 -23.62 -35.96
CA GLU A 112 12.37 -23.67 -36.17
C GLU A 112 11.85 -25.10 -36.39
N ASN A 113 12.62 -25.95 -37.09
CA ASN A 113 12.24 -27.34 -37.33
C ASN A 113 12.37 -28.17 -36.06
N GLU A 114 13.44 -27.95 -35.27
CA GLU A 114 13.58 -28.61 -33.97
C GLU A 114 12.47 -28.20 -32.99
N ARG A 115 12.10 -26.92 -33.02
CA ARG A 115 11.05 -26.35 -32.16
C ARG A 115 9.70 -27.01 -32.40
N ILE A 116 9.26 -27.10 -33.66
CA ILE A 116 7.95 -27.71 -34.00
C ILE A 116 7.92 -29.21 -33.66
N VAL A 117 9.03 -29.93 -33.88
CA VAL A 117 9.15 -31.35 -33.49
C VAL A 117 9.02 -31.53 -31.97
N ARG A 118 9.64 -30.66 -31.17
CA ARG A 118 9.51 -30.68 -29.70
C ARG A 118 8.08 -30.36 -29.26
N ILE A 119 7.41 -29.39 -29.89
CA ILE A 119 6.01 -29.05 -29.60
C ILE A 119 5.10 -30.25 -29.85
N VAL A 120 5.20 -30.86 -31.04
CA VAL A 120 4.40 -32.04 -31.41
C VAL A 120 4.66 -33.19 -30.44
N ARG A 121 5.93 -33.48 -30.11
CA ARG A 121 6.30 -34.52 -29.15
C ARG A 121 5.66 -34.30 -27.79
N ASN A 122 5.74 -33.09 -27.25
CA ASN A 122 5.16 -32.76 -25.95
C ASN A 122 3.64 -32.88 -25.97
N ALA A 123 3.00 -32.42 -27.04
CA ALA A 123 1.55 -32.51 -27.18
C ALA A 123 1.07 -33.98 -27.26
N LEU A 124 1.82 -34.85 -27.92
CA LEU A 124 1.53 -36.29 -27.98
C LEU A 124 1.63 -37.00 -26.62
N VAL A 125 2.49 -36.52 -25.70
CA VAL A 125 2.53 -37.07 -24.33
C VAL A 125 1.20 -36.86 -23.60
N THR A 126 0.52 -35.74 -23.85
CA THR A 126 -0.78 -35.42 -23.25
C THR A 126 -1.92 -36.29 -23.81
N VAL A 127 -1.76 -36.83 -25.02
CA VAL A 127 -2.80 -37.60 -25.74
C VAL A 127 -2.56 -39.12 -25.70
N ARG A 128 -1.66 -39.58 -24.80
CA ARG A 128 -1.09 -40.95 -24.71
C ARG A 128 -2.06 -42.15 -24.72
N ASN A 129 -3.37 -41.96 -24.65
CA ASN A 129 -4.39 -43.02 -24.57
C ASN A 129 -5.38 -43.05 -25.75
N GLN A 130 -5.16 -42.30 -26.83
CA GLN A 130 -6.11 -42.24 -27.96
C GLN A 130 -5.70 -43.16 -29.12
N GLN A 131 -6.71 -43.79 -29.74
CA GLN A 131 -6.54 -44.78 -30.81
C GLN A 131 -6.21 -44.15 -32.18
N HIS A 132 -6.50 -42.86 -32.42
CA HIS A 132 -6.13 -42.19 -33.67
C HIS A 132 -6.00 -40.69 -33.45
N VAL A 133 -4.88 -40.09 -33.87
CA VAL A 133 -4.61 -38.66 -33.73
C VAL A 133 -4.09 -38.11 -35.06
N THR A 134 -4.76 -37.10 -35.59
CA THR A 134 -4.32 -36.33 -36.75
C THR A 134 -3.64 -35.05 -36.30
N ILE A 135 -2.41 -34.84 -36.73
CA ILE A 135 -1.58 -33.67 -36.42
C ILE A 135 -1.61 -32.75 -37.65
N ARG A 136 -2.21 -31.57 -37.51
CA ARG A 136 -2.25 -30.56 -38.57
C ARG A 136 -1.21 -29.49 -38.33
N VAL A 137 -0.37 -29.27 -39.33
CA VAL A 137 0.75 -28.32 -39.27
C VAL A 137 0.82 -27.50 -40.55
N ALA A 138 1.57 -26.41 -40.53
CA ALA A 138 1.84 -25.64 -41.74
C ALA A 138 2.57 -26.51 -42.79
N PRO A 139 2.33 -26.30 -44.10
CA PRO A 139 3.01 -27.05 -45.16
C PRO A 139 4.55 -26.96 -45.07
N ALA A 140 5.09 -25.85 -44.56
CA ALA A 140 6.52 -25.65 -44.37
C ALA A 140 7.13 -26.56 -43.28
N ASP A 141 6.33 -27.00 -42.30
CA ASP A 141 6.78 -27.78 -41.15
C ASP A 141 6.50 -29.28 -41.28
N GLU A 142 5.65 -29.68 -42.24
CA GLU A 142 5.21 -31.06 -42.44
C GLU A 142 6.38 -32.04 -42.52
N LYS A 143 7.40 -31.72 -43.33
CA LYS A 143 8.57 -32.57 -43.52
C LYS A 143 9.35 -32.77 -42.23
N ALA A 144 9.65 -31.68 -41.52
CA ALA A 144 10.39 -31.72 -40.27
C ALA A 144 9.65 -32.54 -39.20
N VAL A 145 8.34 -32.35 -39.08
CA VAL A 145 7.49 -33.08 -38.13
C VAL A 145 7.43 -34.56 -38.48
N ARG A 146 7.25 -34.91 -39.76
CA ARG A 146 7.21 -36.30 -40.23
C ARG A 146 8.52 -37.03 -39.96
N GLU A 147 9.67 -36.41 -40.25
CA GLU A 147 11.00 -36.98 -39.99
C GLU A 147 11.27 -37.13 -38.48
N GLY A 148 10.94 -36.12 -37.68
CA GLY A 148 11.09 -36.16 -36.22
C GLY A 148 10.21 -37.22 -35.55
N LEU A 149 8.98 -37.42 -36.04
CA LEU A 149 8.07 -38.47 -35.55
C LEU A 149 8.54 -39.86 -35.97
N ALA A 150 9.01 -40.05 -37.19
CA ALA A 150 9.56 -41.32 -37.64
C ALA A 150 10.74 -41.77 -36.75
N SER A 151 11.63 -40.83 -36.40
CA SER A 151 12.72 -41.04 -35.44
C SER A 151 12.22 -41.46 -34.04
N MET A 152 11.14 -40.84 -33.57
CA MET A 152 10.58 -41.12 -32.25
C MET A 152 9.87 -42.48 -32.20
N LEU A 153 9.10 -42.81 -33.24
CA LEU A 153 8.32 -44.04 -33.35
C LEU A 153 9.21 -45.27 -33.57
N ALA A 154 10.39 -45.11 -34.18
CA ALA A 154 11.41 -46.17 -34.26
C ALA A 154 11.86 -46.67 -32.87
N SER A 155 11.65 -45.88 -31.82
CA SER A 155 12.02 -46.21 -30.44
C SER A 155 10.89 -46.88 -29.64
N VAL A 156 9.67 -46.98 -30.20
CA VAL A 156 8.47 -47.44 -29.49
C VAL A 156 7.82 -48.62 -30.25
N PRO A 157 7.85 -49.86 -29.71
CA PRO A 157 7.23 -51.01 -30.34
C PRO A 157 5.70 -50.80 -30.47
N GLY A 158 5.17 -50.82 -31.70
CA GLY A 158 3.73 -50.75 -31.98
C GLY A 158 3.11 -49.35 -32.09
N GLY A 159 3.89 -48.27 -32.00
CA GLY A 159 3.36 -46.89 -31.95
C GLY A 159 3.00 -46.24 -33.29
N ALA A 160 3.37 -46.83 -34.43
CA ALA A 160 3.33 -46.16 -35.73
C ALA A 160 1.95 -46.10 -36.41
N SER A 161 0.96 -46.87 -35.93
CA SER A 161 -0.31 -47.08 -36.65
C SER A 161 -1.42 -46.08 -36.34
N PHE A 162 -1.16 -45.06 -35.51
CA PHE A 162 -2.21 -44.22 -34.92
C PHE A 162 -1.99 -42.70 -35.06
N LEU A 163 -0.95 -42.28 -35.80
CA LEU A 163 -0.59 -40.86 -35.98
C LEU A 163 -0.54 -40.50 -37.46
N ASP A 164 -1.37 -39.55 -37.89
CA ASP A 164 -1.34 -38.98 -39.23
C ASP A 164 -0.90 -37.52 -39.20
N VAL A 165 0.01 -37.11 -40.09
CA VAL A 165 0.45 -35.72 -40.23
C VAL A 165 -0.13 -35.16 -41.52
N VAL A 166 -0.91 -34.08 -41.41
CA VAL A 166 -1.62 -33.47 -42.54
C VAL A 166 -1.24 -31.98 -42.65
N PRO A 167 -0.79 -31.51 -43.83
CA PRO A 167 -0.55 -30.09 -44.04
C PRO A 167 -1.87 -29.31 -44.11
N ASP A 168 -1.97 -28.19 -43.40
CA ASP A 168 -3.11 -27.25 -43.48
C ASP A 168 -2.60 -25.86 -43.88
N ALA A 169 -2.99 -25.39 -45.06
CA ALA A 169 -2.57 -24.09 -45.60
C ALA A 169 -3.12 -22.89 -44.82
N ARG A 170 -4.07 -23.10 -43.90
CA ARG A 170 -4.61 -22.05 -43.02
C ARG A 170 -3.73 -21.84 -41.77
N LEU A 171 -2.78 -22.75 -41.51
CA LEU A 171 -1.88 -22.67 -40.37
C LEU A 171 -0.60 -21.94 -40.73
N GLU A 172 -0.21 -21.01 -39.88
CA GLU A 172 1.10 -20.36 -39.96
C GLU A 172 2.20 -21.30 -39.47
N ARG A 173 3.44 -21.02 -39.89
CA ARG A 173 4.60 -21.80 -39.49
C ARG A 173 4.76 -21.79 -37.97
N GLY A 174 5.01 -22.96 -37.38
CA GLY A 174 5.06 -23.18 -35.94
C GLY A 174 3.70 -23.43 -35.27
N ALA A 175 2.59 -23.33 -36.01
CA ALA A 175 1.27 -23.72 -35.51
C ALA A 175 1.06 -25.24 -35.64
N CYS A 176 0.42 -25.83 -34.61
CA CYS A 176 0.15 -27.25 -34.52
C CYS A 176 -1.22 -27.47 -33.89
N LEU A 177 -2.10 -28.17 -34.60
CA LEU A 177 -3.37 -28.64 -34.07
C LEU A 177 -3.33 -30.16 -33.97
N LEU A 178 -3.81 -30.70 -32.85
CA LEU A 178 -4.08 -32.14 -32.73
C LEU A 178 -5.58 -32.36 -32.78
N GLU A 179 -6.01 -33.13 -33.76
CA GLU A 179 -7.38 -33.60 -33.91
C GLU A 179 -7.44 -35.06 -33.48
N SER A 180 -8.40 -35.39 -32.62
CA SER A 180 -8.65 -36.73 -32.15
C SER A 180 -10.15 -36.97 -32.01
N GLU A 181 -10.59 -38.21 -31.73
CA GLU A 181 -12.02 -38.54 -31.59
C GLU A 181 -12.73 -37.74 -30.48
N LEU A 182 -11.98 -37.23 -29.51
CA LEU A 182 -12.50 -36.42 -28.40
C LEU A 182 -12.56 -34.91 -28.72
N GLY A 183 -11.92 -34.46 -29.80
CA GLY A 183 -11.95 -33.06 -30.22
C GLY A 183 -10.63 -32.56 -30.81
N VAL A 184 -10.55 -31.23 -30.97
CA VAL A 184 -9.38 -30.53 -31.54
C VAL A 184 -8.71 -29.69 -30.46
N VAL A 185 -7.40 -29.84 -30.32
CA VAL A 185 -6.55 -29.10 -29.37
C VAL A 185 -5.52 -28.29 -30.13
N ASP A 186 -5.45 -26.98 -29.85
CA ASP A 186 -4.35 -26.14 -30.31
C ASP A 186 -3.14 -26.31 -29.40
N ALA A 187 -2.08 -26.91 -29.94
CA ALA A 187 -0.82 -27.13 -29.26
C ALA A 187 0.27 -26.16 -29.70
N SER A 188 -0.06 -25.12 -30.46
CA SER A 188 0.89 -24.10 -30.91
C SER A 188 1.65 -23.47 -29.75
N LEU A 189 2.88 -23.03 -30.05
CA LEU A 189 3.74 -22.39 -29.06
C LEU A 189 3.09 -21.15 -28.43
N GLU A 190 2.44 -20.31 -29.24
CA GLU A 190 1.78 -19.10 -28.77
C GLU A 190 0.65 -19.41 -27.79
N THR A 191 -0.13 -20.48 -28.03
CA THR A 191 -1.18 -20.93 -27.11
C THR A 191 -0.60 -21.43 -25.79
N GLN A 192 0.51 -22.18 -25.83
CA GLN A 192 1.22 -22.62 -24.61
C GLN A 192 1.83 -21.45 -23.83
N LEU A 193 2.44 -20.47 -24.51
CA LEU A 193 3.01 -19.27 -23.89
C LEU A 193 1.93 -18.40 -23.24
N LYS A 194 0.79 -18.20 -23.92
CA LYS A 194 -0.36 -17.50 -23.34
C LYS A 194 -0.91 -18.22 -22.10
N ALA A 195 -1.00 -19.55 -22.14
CA ALA A 195 -1.42 -20.33 -20.98
C ALA A 195 -0.47 -20.16 -19.79
N LEU A 196 0.86 -20.16 -20.03
CA LEU A 196 1.87 -19.90 -19.01
C LEU A 196 1.75 -18.47 -18.44
N GLU A 197 1.59 -17.47 -19.30
CA GLU A 197 1.40 -16.07 -18.89
C GLU A 197 0.17 -15.91 -18.01
N ASN A 198 -0.96 -16.51 -18.41
CA ASN A 198 -2.20 -16.49 -17.63
C ASN A 198 -2.06 -17.21 -16.28
N ALA A 199 -1.35 -18.35 -16.25
CA ALA A 199 -1.09 -19.08 -15.02
C ALA A 199 -0.22 -18.28 -14.05
N LEU A 200 0.82 -17.60 -14.56
CA LEU A 200 1.67 -16.72 -13.77
C LEU A 200 0.88 -15.52 -13.23
N ARG A 201 0.08 -14.84 -14.08
CA ARG A 201 -0.80 -13.75 -13.65
C ARG A 201 -1.77 -14.20 -12.55
N SER A 202 -2.39 -15.37 -12.72
CA SER A 202 -3.32 -15.91 -11.72
C SER A 202 -2.64 -16.22 -10.39
N LYS A 203 -1.41 -16.76 -10.41
CA LYS A 203 -0.67 -17.11 -9.19
C LYS A 203 -0.08 -15.92 -8.46
N ILE A 204 0.24 -14.85 -9.19
CA ILE A 204 0.78 -13.63 -8.63
C ILE A 204 -0.35 -12.76 -8.04
N ALA A 205 -1.53 -12.77 -8.66
CA ALA A 205 -2.72 -12.06 -8.14
C ALA A 205 -3.45 -12.78 -6.98
N SER A 206 -2.94 -13.93 -6.49
CA SER A 206 -3.55 -14.73 -5.39
C SER A 206 -2.73 -14.60 -4.11
#